data_AF-A0A0R1HH96-F1
#
_entry.id   AF-A0A0R1HH96-F1
#
_cell.length_a   1.000
_cell.length_b   1.000
_cell.length_c   1.000
_cell.angle_alpha   90.00
_cell.angle_beta   90.00
_cell.angle_gamma   90.00
#
_symmetry.space_group_name_H-M   'P 1'
#
loop_
_entity.id
_entity.type
_entity.pdbx_description
1 polymer ?
#
loop_
_entity_poly.entity_id
_entity_poly.type
_entity_poly.pdbx_seq_one_letter_code
_entity_poly.pdbx_strand_id
1 'polypeptide(L)' 'MLFNEHFNLPPMKYHTGQEVIFHYYTISLHGQIEIADFGGSLENDYHSYDIYVSDINTLFKHIPEANIVSANFNI' A
#
# COMPACT_ATOMS: atom_id res chain seq x y z
N MET A 1 10.40 -19.96 23.33
CA MET A 1 9.19 -19.47 22.63
C MET A 1 8.66 -18.31 23.44
N LEU A 2 8.84 -17.08 22.94
CA LEU A 2 8.30 -15.87 23.57
C LEU A 2 7.27 -15.30 22.60
N PHE A 3 6.01 -15.66 22.80
CA PHE A 3 4.88 -14.98 22.15
C PHE A 3 4.12 -14.28 23.26
N ASN A 4 4.45 -13.01 23.50
CA ASN A 4 3.67 -12.18 24.41
C ASN A 4 3.80 -10.69 24.08
N GLU A 5 3.74 -10.33 22.81
CA GLU A 5 3.52 -8.94 22.42
C GLU A 5 2.25 -8.88 21.58
N HIS A 6 1.24 -8.19 22.12
CA HIS A 6 0.10 -7.74 21.34
C HIS A 6 0.68 -6.80 20.28
N PHE A 7 0.85 -7.29 19.04
CA PHE A 7 1.22 -6.45 17.91
C PHE A 7 0.06 -5.49 17.64
N ASN A 8 0.05 -4.35 18.34
CA ASN A 8 -0.76 -3.20 18.01
C ASN A 8 -0.17 -2.59 16.74
N LEU A 9 -0.38 -3.25 15.60
CA LEU A 9 -0.02 -2.69 14.31
C LEU A 9 -0.78 -1.36 14.13
N PRO A 10 -0.13 -0.32 13.58
CA PRO A 10 -0.84 0.89 13.23
C PRO A 10 -1.99 0.56 12.27
N PRO A 11 -3.04 1.40 12.19
CA PRO A 11 -4.08 1.21 11.18
C PRO A 11 -3.52 1.45 9.77
N MET A 12 -4.03 0.71 8.79
CA MET A 12 -3.78 0.98 7.37
C MET A 12 -4.31 2.36 6.97
N LYS A 13 -3.54 3.09 6.17
CA LYS A 13 -3.93 4.43 5.68
C LYS A 13 -4.93 4.37 4.53
N TYR A 14 -4.92 3.29 3.75
CA TYR A 14 -5.71 3.16 2.52
C TYR A 14 -6.57 1.90 2.55
N HIS A 15 -7.60 1.86 1.70
CA HIS A 15 -8.55 0.74 1.62
C HIS A 15 -8.72 0.22 0.19
N THR A 16 -9.16 -1.04 0.06
CA THR A 16 -9.50 -1.62 -1.25
C THR A 16 -10.54 -0.78 -1.99
N GLY A 17 -10.34 -0.60 -3.29
CA GLY A 17 -11.14 0.25 -4.16
C GLY A 17 -10.73 1.72 -4.15
N GLN A 18 -9.81 2.14 -3.26
CA GLN A 18 -9.34 3.51 -3.24
C GLN A 18 -8.35 3.78 -4.38
N GLU A 19 -8.57 4.89 -5.08
CA GLU A 19 -7.60 5.45 -6.02
C GLU A 19 -6.45 6.13 -5.28
N VAL A 20 -5.22 5.82 -5.69
CA VAL A 20 -3.99 6.33 -5.09
C VAL A 20 -2.95 6.62 -6.15
N ILE A 21 -2.03 7.53 -5.82
CA ILE A 21 -0.80 7.70 -6.59
C ILE A 21 0.32 7.02 -5.79
N PHE A 22 1.22 6.32 -6.45
CA PHE A 22 2.37 5.71 -5.79
C PHE A 22 3.65 5.89 -6.61
N HIS A 23 4.78 5.90 -5.91
CA HIS A 23 6.10 6.02 -6.51
C HIS A 23 6.72 4.64 -6.73
N TYR A 24 6.99 4.32 -7.99
CA TYR A 24 7.70 3.13 -8.42
C TYR A 24 8.98 3.54 -9.15
N TYR A 25 10.14 3.29 -8.53
CA TYR A 25 11.42 3.86 -8.98
C TYR A 25 11.35 5.38 -9.16
N THR A 26 11.47 5.88 -10.40
CA THR A 26 11.47 7.30 -10.75
C THR A 26 10.15 7.78 -11.34
N ILE A 27 9.12 6.93 -11.35
CA ILE A 27 7.81 7.24 -11.95
C ILE A 27 6.72 7.25 -10.88
N SER A 28 5.79 8.19 -11.02
CA SER A 28 4.54 8.23 -10.25
C SER A 28 3.45 7.60 -11.10
N LEU A 29 2.74 6.63 -10.54
CA LEU A 29 1.64 5.92 -11.22
C LEU A 29 0.35 6.14 -10.45
N HIS A 30 -0.75 6.29 -11.19
CA HIS A 30 -2.10 6.35 -10.63
C HIS A 30 -2.74 4.98 -10.76
N GLY A 31 -3.30 4.45 -9.67
CA GLY A 31 -3.95 3.14 -9.68
C GLY A 31 -4.93 2.97 -8.54
N GLN A 32 -5.63 1.84 -8.54
CA GLN A 32 -6.62 1.47 -7.55
C GLN A 32 -6.06 0.35 -6.66
N ILE A 33 -6.27 0.46 -5.34
CA ILE A 33 -5.89 -0.61 -4.41
C ILE A 33 -6.83 -1.79 -4.59
N GLU A 34 -6.26 -2.95 -4.92
CA GLU A 34 -7.00 -4.21 -5.06
C GLU A 34 -6.87 -5.07 -3.80
N ILE A 35 -5.68 -5.12 -3.19
CA ILE A 35 -5.42 -5.92 -1.99
C ILE A 35 -4.70 -5.07 -0.96
N ALA A 36 -5.21 -5.11 0.27
CA ALA A 36 -4.56 -4.58 1.46
C ALA A 36 -3.86 -5.73 2.18
N ASP A 37 -2.52 -5.74 2.19
CA ASP A 37 -1.72 -6.83 2.73
C ASP A 37 -0.99 -6.43 4.01
N PHE A 38 -1.14 -7.27 5.04
CA PHE A 38 -0.45 -7.18 6.32
C PHE A 38 0.67 -8.24 6.32
N GLY A 39 1.89 -7.87 5.92
CA GLY A 39 2.87 -8.93 5.69
C GLY A 39 4.33 -8.54 5.44
N GLY A 40 4.76 -7.33 5.80
CA GLY A 40 6.09 -6.83 5.44
C GLY A 40 7.13 -6.82 6.57
N SER A 41 7.66 -7.99 6.97
CA SER A 41 8.85 -8.11 7.85
C SER A 41 8.70 -7.58 9.30
N LEU A 42 9.39 -8.24 10.25
CA LEU A 42 9.51 -7.78 11.64
C LEU A 42 10.30 -6.47 11.79
N GLU A 43 10.97 -6.01 10.71
CA GLU A 43 11.98 -4.95 10.75
C GLU A 43 11.60 -3.69 9.94
N ASN A 44 10.38 -3.16 10.09
CA ASN A 44 10.05 -1.72 9.92
C ASN A 44 8.99 -1.27 8.87
N ASP A 45 8.29 -2.11 8.10
CA ASP A 45 7.22 -1.62 7.20
C ASP A 45 6.03 -2.60 7.10
N TYR A 46 5.10 -2.48 8.04
CA TYR A 46 4.03 -3.46 8.27
C TYR A 46 2.94 -3.52 7.19
N HIS A 47 2.75 -2.46 6.40
CA HIS A 47 1.64 -2.35 5.45
C HIS A 47 2.13 -2.22 4.01
N SER A 48 1.54 -3.05 3.15
CA SER A 48 1.73 -2.97 1.71
C SER A 48 0.41 -3.18 0.98
N TYR A 49 0.37 -2.76 -0.28
CA TYR A 49 -0.83 -2.83 -1.09
C TYR A 49 -0.50 -3.39 -2.48
N ASP A 50 -1.43 -4.17 -3.02
CA ASP A 50 -1.43 -4.47 -4.45
C ASP A 50 -2.27 -3.41 -5.15
N ILE A 51 -1.68 -2.74 -6.14
CA ILE A 51 -2.26 -1.59 -6.83
C ILE A 51 -2.38 -1.91 -8.31
N TYR A 52 -3.60 -1.86 -8.85
CA TYR A 52 -3.86 -2.05 -10.26
C TYR A 52 -3.83 -0.71 -11.00
N VAL A 53 -3.03 -0.64 -12.06
CA VAL A 53 -2.92 0.54 -12.95
C VAL A 53 -3.60 0.20 -14.27
N SER A 54 -4.75 0.81 -14.52
CA SER A 54 -5.56 0.57 -15.72
C SER A 54 -4.85 0.97 -17.01
N ASP A 55 -4.10 2.08 -16.99
CA ASP A 55 -3.49 2.68 -18.18
C ASP A 55 -2.48 1.75 -18.85
N ILE A 56 -1.83 0.90 -18.06
CA ILE A 56 -0.87 -0.10 -18.52
C ILE A 56 -1.32 -1.54 -18.21
N ASN A 57 -2.58 -1.72 -17.81
CA ASN A 57 -3.19 -3.02 -17.49
C ASN A 57 -2.28 -3.91 -16.63
N THR A 58 -1.73 -3.35 -15.55
CA THR A 58 -0.70 -4.01 -14.72
C THR A 58 -1.04 -3.94 -13.24
N LEU A 59 -0.94 -5.09 -12.55
CA LEU A 59 -1.05 -5.19 -11.10
C LEU A 59 0.34 -5.14 -10.48
N PHE A 60 0.61 -4.08 -9.73
CA PHE A 60 1.82 -3.93 -8.92
C PHE A 60 1.57 -4.56 -7.56
N LYS A 61 2.51 -5.36 -7.07
CA LYS A 61 2.35 -6.11 -5.82
C LYS A 61 3.26 -5.60 -4.73
N HIS A 62 2.80 -5.71 -3.49
CA HIS A 62 3.57 -5.38 -2.29
C HIS A 62 4.18 -3.97 -2.32
N ILE A 63 3.43 -2.97 -2.79
CA ILE A 63 3.87 -1.58 -2.75
C ILE A 63 3.83 -1.09 -1.29
N PRO A 64 4.96 -0.65 -0.71
CA PRO A 64 4.99 -0.18 0.68
C PRO A 64 4.05 1.01 0.87
N GLU A 65 3.33 1.08 2.00
CA GLU A 65 2.46 2.21 2.32
C GLU A 65 3.20 3.55 2.26
N ALA A 66 4.49 3.57 2.61
CA ALA A 66 5.35 4.75 2.55
C ALA A 66 5.58 5.29 1.12
N ASN A 67 5.41 4.45 0.10
CA ASN A 67 5.56 4.83 -1.31
C ASN A 67 4.25 5.36 -1.93
N ILE A 68 3.15 5.33 -1.19
CA ILE A 68 1.84 5.79 -1.65
C ILE A 68 1.62 7.23 -1.17
N VAL A 69 1.13 8.07 -2.07
CA VAL A 69 0.68 9.44 -1.78
C VAL A 69 -0.82 9.51 -2.04
N SER A 70 -1.56 10.05 -1.07
CA SER A 70 -3.01 10.19 -1.20
C SER A 70 -3.36 10.98 -2.46
N ALA A 71 -4.22 10.43 -3.30
CA ALA A 71 -4.84 11.19 -4.37
C ALA A 71 -5.87 12.15 -3.72
N ASN A 72 -5.39 13.28 -3.20
CA ASN A 72 -6.29 14.36 -2.80
C ASN A 72 -6.89 14.96 -4.08
N PHE A 73 -7.96 14.34 -4.56
CA PHE A 73 -8.89 15.00 -5.47
C PHE A 73 -9.63 16.05 -4.63
N ASN A 74 -9.10 17.27 -4.61
CA ASN A 74 -9.86 18.43 -4.13
C ASN A 74 -11.10 18.56 -5.03
N ILE A 75 -12.28 18.30 -4.45
CA ILE A 75 -13.58 18.67 -5.03
C ILE A 75 -13.93 20.07 -4.54
#